data_AF-A0A839JBL2-F1
#
_entry.id   AF-A0A839JBL2-F1
#
_cell.length_a   1.000
_cell.length_b   1.000
_cell.length_c   1.000
_cell.angle_alpha   90.00
_cell.angle_beta   90.00
_cell.angle_gamma   90.00
#
_symmetry.space_group_name_H-M   'P 1'
#
loop_
_entity.id
_entity.type
_entity.pdbx_description
1 polymer ?
#
loop_
_entity_poly.entity_id
_entity_poly.type
_entity_poly.pdbx_seq_one_letter_code
_entity_poly.pdbx_strand_id
1 'polypeptide(L)'
;MVHVRDVVSPTFTGFDSWRDPRGTLLCAPCAWAYRTPQLRTHSHRITTTPSCTQLTALQVCQVLVAGALPADTALSVPLHPGRKHLVPGLQWGTVRIDDTNLSWTAADAERLVVMRDLRRRGFGARALTQPSPAWDILRRRPADEWQGIQDQFAQLHPWRVARAWLALGVAITKENT
;
A
#
# COMPACT_ATOMS: atom_id res chain seq x y z
N MET A 1 -18.69 0.26 23.82
CA MET A 1 -17.41 1.00 23.94
C MET A 1 -16.47 0.19 24.82
N VAL A 2 -15.14 0.26 24.63
CA VAL A 2 -14.13 -0.51 25.39
C VAL A 2 -13.02 0.44 25.86
N HIS A 3 -12.45 0.26 27.05
CA HIS A 3 -11.31 1.08 27.46
C HIS A 3 -10.07 0.73 26.63
N VAL A 4 -9.30 1.75 26.26
CA VAL A 4 -8.09 1.58 25.43
C VAL A 4 -7.07 0.67 26.10
N ARG A 5 -6.87 0.80 27.41
CA ARG A 5 -5.95 -0.04 28.20
C ARG A 5 -6.29 -1.54 28.15
N ASP A 6 -7.54 -1.91 27.87
CA ASP A 6 -7.98 -3.31 27.79
C ASP A 6 -7.72 -3.92 26.40
N VAL A 7 -7.17 -3.13 25.48
CA VAL A 7 -7.06 -3.46 24.05
C VAL A 7 -5.66 -3.16 23.50
N VAL A 8 -5.06 -2.04 23.92
CA VAL A 8 -3.77 -1.55 23.44
C VAL A 8 -2.77 -1.63 24.60
N SER A 9 -1.69 -2.39 24.39
CA SER A 9 -0.64 -2.56 25.39
C SER A 9 0.04 -1.23 25.73
N PRO A 10 0.31 -0.90 27.02
CA PRO A 10 1.06 0.30 27.42
C PRO A 10 2.49 0.35 26.87
N THR A 11 3.04 -0.77 26.42
CA THR A 11 4.36 -0.84 25.75
C THR A 11 4.28 -0.58 24.24
N PHE A 12 3.08 -0.36 23.70
CA PHE A 12 2.89 -0.04 22.29
C PHE A 12 3.39 1.38 22.01
N THR A 13 4.45 1.50 21.23
CA THR A 13 5.10 2.79 20.89
C THR A 13 4.25 3.73 20.01
N GLY A 14 3.04 3.33 19.61
CA GLY A 14 2.05 4.23 18.99
C GLY A 14 1.15 4.95 20.00
N PHE A 15 1.45 4.86 21.30
CA PHE A 15 0.77 5.59 22.38
C PHE A 15 0.70 7.10 22.12
N ASP A 16 1.68 7.68 21.43
CA ASP A 16 1.74 9.12 21.12
C ASP A 16 0.58 9.63 20.27
N SER A 17 -0.13 8.74 19.57
CA SER A 17 -1.36 9.09 18.82
C SER A 17 -2.61 9.22 19.73
N TRP A 18 -2.52 8.80 20.99
CA TRP A 18 -3.62 8.82 21.95
C TRP A 18 -3.41 9.94 22.96
N ARG A 19 -4.24 10.98 22.86
CA ARG A 19 -4.15 12.18 23.72
C ARG A 19 -4.29 11.89 25.23
N ASP A 20 -4.99 10.82 25.60
CA ASP A 20 -5.05 10.27 26.97
C ASP A 20 -5.57 8.80 26.96
N PRO A 21 -4.70 7.78 27.09
CA PRO A 21 -5.08 6.37 27.11
C PRO A 21 -6.00 5.97 28.28
N ARG A 22 -6.06 6.76 29.36
CA ARG A 22 -6.88 6.49 30.55
C ARG A 22 -8.30 7.06 30.43
N GLY A 23 -8.47 8.15 29.68
CA GLY A 23 -9.78 8.77 29.40
C GLY A 23 -10.43 8.33 28.08
N THR A 24 -9.70 7.68 27.17
CA THR A 24 -10.22 7.38 25.83
C THR A 24 -10.95 6.03 25.79
N LEU A 25 -12.17 6.02 25.25
CA LEU A 25 -12.92 4.81 24.93
C LEU A 25 -12.80 4.51 23.44
N LEU A 26 -12.77 3.23 23.09
CA LEU A 26 -12.87 2.73 21.73
C LEU A 26 -14.29 2.32 21.38
N CYS A 27 -14.72 2.61 20.15
CA CYS A 27 -15.88 1.95 19.57
C CYS A 27 -15.57 0.46 19.33
N ALA A 28 -16.62 -0.37 19.22
CA ALA A 28 -16.45 -1.81 19.04
C ALA A 28 -15.63 -2.19 17.78
N PRO A 29 -15.80 -1.53 16.61
CA PRO A 29 -14.96 -1.77 15.44
C PRO A 29 -13.47 -1.46 15.65
N CYS A 30 -13.14 -0.34 16.30
CA CYS A 30 -11.75 -0.02 16.60
C CYS A 30 -11.14 -1.01 17.60
N ALA A 31 -11.91 -1.41 18.63
CA ALA A 31 -11.45 -2.41 19.59
C ALA A 31 -11.18 -3.76 18.90
N TRP A 32 -12.06 -4.20 17.99
CA TRP A 32 -11.83 -5.37 17.14
C TRP A 32 -10.55 -5.22 16.31
N ALA A 33 -10.37 -4.08 15.62
CA ALA A 33 -9.23 -3.83 14.76
C ALA A 33 -7.88 -3.88 15.50
N TYR A 34 -7.83 -3.46 16.76
CA TYR A 34 -6.63 -3.60 17.60
C TYR A 34 -6.43 -5.01 18.16
N ARG A 35 -7.50 -5.78 18.40
CA ARG A 35 -7.42 -7.15 18.92
C ARG A 35 -7.12 -8.20 17.87
N THR A 36 -7.31 -7.91 16.57
CA THR A 36 -7.13 -8.87 15.48
C THR A 36 -5.74 -8.75 14.84
N PRO A 37 -4.77 -9.64 15.16
CA PRO A 37 -3.38 -9.51 14.70
C PRO A 37 -3.24 -9.66 13.18
N GLN A 38 -4.12 -10.44 12.53
CA GLN A 38 -4.10 -10.68 11.09
C GLN A 38 -4.22 -9.38 10.28
N LEU A 39 -4.93 -8.38 10.81
CA LEU A 39 -5.08 -7.05 10.20
C LEU A 39 -3.76 -6.27 10.11
N ARG A 40 -2.72 -6.71 10.82
CA ARG A 40 -1.36 -6.13 10.78
C ARG A 40 -0.45 -6.84 9.77
N THR A 41 -0.78 -8.07 9.40
CA THR A 41 0.12 -8.94 8.61
C THR A 41 -0.31 -9.07 7.16
N HIS A 42 -1.61 -8.98 6.87
CA HIS A 42 -2.14 -9.12 5.52
C HIS A 42 -2.79 -7.84 5.00
N SER A 43 -2.89 -7.74 3.68
CA SER A 43 -3.66 -6.68 3.05
C SER A 43 -5.15 -6.99 3.17
N HIS A 44 -5.96 -5.95 3.34
CA HIS A 44 -7.41 -6.09 3.47
C HIS A 44 -8.13 -5.03 2.65
N ARG A 45 -9.27 -5.41 2.08
CA ARG A 45 -10.27 -4.50 1.55
C ARG A 45 -11.42 -4.41 2.53
N ILE A 46 -11.74 -3.18 2.91
CA ILE A 46 -12.84 -2.86 3.80
C ILE A 46 -13.83 -2.00 3.02
N THR A 47 -15.13 -2.26 3.19
CA THR A 47 -16.19 -1.48 2.53
C THR A 47 -17.25 -1.03 3.54
N THR A 48 -18.08 -0.05 3.18
CA THR A 48 -19.17 0.45 4.03
C THR A 48 -20.30 -0.57 4.21
N THR A 49 -20.48 -1.49 3.27
CA THR A 49 -21.28 -2.71 3.47
C THR A 49 -20.43 -3.71 4.23
N PRO A 50 -20.61 -3.85 5.56
CA PRO A 50 -19.59 -4.28 6.50
C PRO A 50 -18.94 -5.60 6.09
N SER A 51 -17.80 -5.48 5.41
CA SER A 51 -17.02 -6.60 4.91
C SER A 51 -15.55 -6.25 5.01
N CYS A 52 -14.77 -7.25 5.44
CA CYS A 52 -13.32 -7.17 5.51
C CYS A 52 -12.76 -8.40 4.81
N THR A 53 -12.25 -8.22 3.59
CA THR A 53 -11.71 -9.30 2.78
C THR A 53 -10.19 -9.23 2.78
N GLN A 54 -9.53 -10.31 3.19
CA GLN A 54 -8.09 -10.45 3.05
C GLN A 54 -7.72 -10.56 1.56
N LEU A 55 -6.67 -9.86 1.14
CA LEU A 55 -6.17 -9.85 -0.23
C LEU A 55 -4.71 -10.29 -0.30
N THR A 56 -4.36 -11.02 -1.36
CA THR A 56 -2.96 -11.23 -1.77
C THR A 56 -2.39 -9.97 -2.42
N ALA A 57 -1.06 -9.88 -2.54
CA ALA A 57 -0.39 -8.80 -3.27
C ALA A 57 -0.94 -8.62 -4.69
N LEU A 58 -1.15 -9.74 -5.41
CA LEU A 58 -1.73 -9.73 -6.75
C LEU A 58 -3.16 -9.17 -6.76
N GLN A 59 -3.99 -9.56 -5.80
CA GLN A 59 -5.37 -9.05 -5.71
C GLN A 59 -5.40 -7.55 -5.37
N VAL A 60 -4.50 -7.08 -4.49
CA VAL A 60 -4.35 -5.63 -4.24
C VAL A 60 -3.95 -4.91 -5.52
N CYS A 61 -2.98 -5.45 -6.25
CA CYS A 61 -2.55 -4.89 -7.53
C CYS A 61 -3.74 -4.80 -8.51
N GLN A 62 -4.53 -5.87 -8.65
CA GLN A 62 -5.73 -5.90 -9.49
C GLN A 62 -6.77 -4.84 -9.11
N VAL A 63 -7.04 -4.66 -7.81
CA VAL A 63 -7.95 -3.61 -7.35
C VAL A 63 -7.41 -2.22 -7.73
N LEU A 64 -6.11 -1.99 -7.53
CA LEU A 64 -5.50 -0.67 -7.73
C LEU A 64 -5.23 -0.31 -9.19
N VAL A 65 -5.07 -1.28 -10.10
CA VAL A 65 -5.03 -1.00 -11.55
C VAL A 65 -6.43 -0.76 -12.14
N ALA A 66 -7.51 -1.11 -11.44
CA ALA A 66 -8.87 -0.88 -11.94
C ALA A 66 -9.25 0.61 -11.98
N GLY A 67 -8.53 1.48 -11.27
CA GLY A 67 -8.74 2.92 -11.27
C GLY A 67 -8.65 3.54 -9.88
N ALA A 68 -9.29 4.71 -9.72
CA ALA A 68 -9.42 5.37 -8.42
C ALA A 68 -10.20 4.50 -7.43
N LEU A 69 -9.86 4.60 -6.14
CA LEU A 69 -10.62 3.87 -5.12
C LEU A 69 -12.00 4.49 -4.92
N PRO A 70 -13.08 3.68 -4.95
CA PRO A 70 -14.41 4.16 -4.61
C PRO A 70 -14.49 4.75 -3.21
N ALA A 71 -15.37 5.75 -3.02
CA ALA A 71 -15.54 6.43 -1.73
C ALA A 71 -16.14 5.55 -0.63
N ASP A 72 -16.61 4.35 -0.95
CA ASP A 72 -17.14 3.35 -0.01
C ASP A 72 -16.11 2.25 0.33
N THR A 73 -14.90 2.34 -0.25
CA THR A 73 -13.88 1.30 -0.19
C THR A 73 -12.60 1.87 0.37
N ALA A 74 -11.90 1.08 1.17
CA ALA A 74 -10.57 1.42 1.64
C ALA A 74 -9.69 0.18 1.75
N LEU A 75 -8.39 0.35 1.52
CA LEU A 75 -7.41 -0.74 1.53
C LEU A 75 -6.39 -0.55 2.64
N SER A 76 -6.09 -1.59 3.40
CA SER A 76 -4.88 -1.65 4.22
C SER A 76 -3.83 -2.48 3.51
N VAL A 77 -2.61 -1.98 3.38
CA VAL A 77 -1.47 -2.71 2.80
C VAL A 77 -0.27 -2.58 3.74
N PRO A 78 0.02 -3.59 4.58
CA PRO A 78 1.16 -3.54 5.48
C PRO A 78 2.47 -3.71 4.69
N LEU A 79 3.29 -2.66 4.64
CA LEU A 79 4.62 -2.75 4.00
C LEU A 79 5.62 -3.49 4.91
N HIS A 80 5.39 -3.41 6.22
CA HIS A 80 6.14 -4.14 7.24
C HIS A 80 5.17 -4.99 8.06
N PRO A 81 4.85 -6.22 7.59
CA PRO A 81 3.87 -7.09 8.25
C PRO A 81 4.11 -7.25 9.75
N GLY A 82 3.04 -7.14 10.53
CA GLY A 82 3.07 -7.29 11.98
C GLY A 82 3.60 -6.06 12.73
N ARG A 83 4.18 -5.06 12.07
CA ARG A 83 4.78 -3.90 12.76
C ARG A 83 3.74 -2.91 13.31
N LYS A 84 2.69 -2.61 12.54
CA LYS A 84 1.73 -1.53 12.87
C LYS A 84 0.27 -1.97 12.71
N HIS A 85 -0.62 -1.29 13.42
CA HIS A 85 -2.07 -1.40 13.22
C HIS A 85 -2.52 -0.40 12.16
N LEU A 86 -2.97 -0.89 11.01
CA LEU A 86 -3.39 -0.04 9.90
C LEU A 86 -4.88 0.29 9.99
N VAL A 87 -5.73 -0.74 10.15
CA VAL A 87 -7.20 -0.61 10.11
C VAL A 87 -7.80 0.49 11.00
N PRO A 88 -7.31 0.74 12.23
CA PRO A 88 -7.85 1.82 13.06
C PRO A 88 -7.69 3.23 12.47
N GLY A 89 -6.68 3.45 11.61
CA GLY A 89 -6.41 4.75 10.97
C GLY A 89 -6.84 4.83 9.52
N LEU A 90 -7.59 3.84 9.03
CA LEU A 90 -8.01 3.76 7.64
C LEU A 90 -9.02 4.86 7.30
N GLN A 91 -8.92 5.42 6.09
CA GLN A 91 -9.88 6.40 5.57
C GLN A 91 -10.53 5.90 4.29
N TRP A 92 -11.82 6.17 4.13
CA TRP A 92 -12.57 5.83 2.92
C TRP A 92 -11.97 6.49 1.67
N GLY A 93 -11.96 5.77 0.55
CA GLY A 93 -11.34 6.23 -0.70
C GLY A 93 -9.81 6.25 -0.71
N THR A 94 -9.15 5.63 0.28
CA THR A 94 -7.69 5.66 0.42
C THR A 94 -7.06 4.27 0.54
N VAL A 95 -5.76 4.22 0.22
CA VAL A 95 -4.88 3.09 0.57
C VAL A 95 -4.05 3.47 1.77
N ARG A 96 -4.24 2.80 2.90
CA ARG A 96 -3.37 2.95 4.05
C ARG A 96 -2.16 2.03 3.94
N ILE A 97 -0.97 2.63 3.94
CA ILE A 97 0.31 1.94 4.13
C ILE A 97 0.94 2.41 5.43
N ASP A 98 1.26 1.48 6.34
CA ASP A 98 1.82 1.80 7.64
C ASP A 98 1.06 2.96 8.35
N ASP A 99 1.62 4.18 8.39
CA ASP A 99 0.99 5.36 9.02
C ASP A 99 0.29 6.33 8.05
N THR A 100 0.40 6.10 6.75
CA THR A 100 0.00 7.06 5.70
C THR A 100 -1.23 6.58 4.96
N ASN A 101 -2.25 7.43 4.83
CA ASN A 101 -3.37 7.24 3.91
C ASN A 101 -3.04 7.91 2.57
N LEU A 102 -3.01 7.12 1.49
CA LEU A 102 -2.76 7.60 0.12
C LEU A 102 -4.08 7.77 -0.60
N SER A 103 -4.35 8.98 -1.10
CA SER A 103 -5.44 9.21 -2.04
C SER A 103 -5.09 8.56 -3.37
N TRP A 104 -5.77 7.47 -3.72
CA TRP A 104 -5.46 6.70 -4.93
C TRP A 104 -6.27 7.18 -6.12
N THR A 105 -5.59 7.72 -7.13
CA THR A 105 -6.21 8.36 -8.30
C THR A 105 -6.11 7.48 -9.55
N ALA A 106 -6.84 7.85 -10.61
CA ALA A 106 -6.70 7.19 -11.92
C ALA A 106 -5.26 7.28 -12.47
N ALA A 107 -4.59 8.41 -12.24
CA ALA A 107 -3.20 8.59 -12.66
C ALA A 107 -2.22 7.70 -11.86
N ASP A 108 -2.56 7.31 -10.64
CA ASP A 108 -1.80 6.32 -9.88
C ASP A 108 -2.03 4.90 -10.40
N ALA A 109 -3.26 4.58 -10.81
CA ALA A 109 -3.58 3.32 -11.46
C ALA A 109 -2.78 3.13 -12.77
N GLU A 110 -2.71 4.16 -13.62
CA GLU A 110 -1.89 4.16 -14.83
C GLU A 110 -0.41 3.94 -14.53
N ARG A 111 0.14 4.62 -13.52
CA ARG A 111 1.52 4.41 -13.07
C ARG A 111 1.76 3.01 -12.52
N LEU A 112 0.77 2.41 -11.85
CA LEU A 112 0.86 1.04 -11.39
C LEU A 112 0.91 0.05 -12.57
N VAL A 113 0.15 0.30 -13.64
CA VAL A 113 0.23 -0.49 -14.88
C VAL A 113 1.64 -0.42 -15.46
N VAL A 114 2.20 0.79 -15.59
CA VAL A 114 3.58 1.01 -16.06
C VAL A 114 4.58 0.25 -15.19
N MET A 115 4.48 0.38 -13.87
CA MET A 115 5.38 -0.33 -12.95
C MET A 115 5.26 -1.84 -13.14
N ARG A 116 4.05 -2.39 -13.19
CA ARG A 116 3.82 -3.83 -13.38
C ARG A 116 4.44 -4.33 -14.69
N ASP A 117 4.32 -3.56 -15.76
CA ASP A 117 4.88 -3.94 -17.06
C ASP A 117 6.42 -3.87 -17.06
N LEU A 118 7.01 -2.87 -16.40
CA LEU A 118 8.46 -2.82 -16.17
C LEU A 118 8.94 -4.00 -15.30
N ARG A 119 8.19 -4.40 -14.27
CA ARG A 119 8.50 -5.57 -13.44
C ARG A 119 8.55 -6.85 -14.28
N ARG A 120 7.56 -7.07 -15.15
CA ARG A 120 7.50 -8.20 -16.10
C ARG A 120 8.66 -8.20 -17.11
N ARG A 121 9.19 -7.02 -17.43
CA ARG A 121 10.40 -6.85 -18.26
C ARG A 121 11.70 -7.07 -17.46
N GLY A 122 11.62 -7.52 -16.22
CA GLY A 122 12.77 -7.88 -15.39
C GLY A 122 13.36 -6.72 -14.57
N PHE A 123 12.76 -5.53 -14.60
CA PHE A 123 13.23 -4.43 -13.77
C PHE A 123 12.90 -4.69 -12.29
N GLY A 124 13.96 -5.01 -11.52
CA GLY A 124 13.90 -5.24 -10.09
C GLY A 124 13.39 -4.03 -9.30
N ALA A 125 12.94 -4.24 -8.06
CA ALA A 125 12.52 -3.16 -7.16
C ALA A 125 13.58 -2.04 -7.04
N ARG A 126 14.85 -2.41 -6.91
CA ARG A 126 15.98 -1.47 -6.87
C ARG A 126 16.16 -0.70 -8.18
N ALA A 127 15.89 -1.31 -9.33
CA ALA A 127 16.00 -0.61 -10.61
C ALA A 127 14.92 0.46 -10.74
N LEU A 128 13.69 0.18 -10.29
CA LEU A 128 12.57 1.11 -10.39
C LEU A 128 12.72 2.37 -9.52
N THR A 129 13.56 2.33 -8.48
CA THR A 129 13.90 3.52 -7.68
C THR A 129 14.84 4.47 -8.41
N GLN A 130 15.53 4.01 -9.47
CA GLN A 130 16.48 4.82 -10.23
C GLN A 130 15.76 5.66 -11.30
N PRO A 131 16.25 6.87 -11.62
CA PRO A 131 15.64 7.75 -12.61
C PRO A 131 15.65 7.17 -14.03
N SER A 132 16.58 6.25 -14.30
CA SER A 132 16.78 5.65 -15.62
C SER A 132 16.83 4.11 -15.52
N PRO A 133 16.45 3.40 -16.60
CA PRO A 133 16.53 1.95 -16.68
C PRO A 133 17.97 1.48 -16.52
N ALA A 134 18.13 0.36 -15.83
CA ALA A 134 19.42 -0.29 -15.68
C ALA A 134 19.92 -0.80 -17.05
N TRP A 135 21.12 -0.36 -17.46
CA TRP A 135 21.67 -0.63 -18.78
C TRP A 135 21.82 -2.13 -19.08
N ASP A 136 22.16 -2.92 -18.08
CA ASP A 136 22.36 -4.37 -18.18
C ASP A 136 21.08 -5.12 -18.57
N ILE A 137 19.91 -4.60 -18.16
CA ILE A 137 18.59 -5.09 -18.52
C ILE A 137 18.15 -4.50 -19.87
N LEU A 138 18.33 -3.18 -20.05
CA LEU A 138 17.91 -2.47 -21.26
C LEU A 138 18.59 -3.01 -22.52
N ARG A 139 19.91 -3.23 -22.48
CA ARG A 139 20.69 -3.71 -23.63
C ARG A 139 20.29 -5.10 -24.14
N ARG A 140 19.52 -5.85 -23.36
CA ARG A 140 19.00 -7.18 -23.74
C ARG A 140 17.66 -7.09 -24.47
N ARG A 141 17.12 -5.88 -24.65
CA ARG A 141 15.85 -5.61 -25.34
C ARG A 141 16.10 -5.19 -26.79
N PRO A 142 15.15 -5.46 -27.70
CA PRO A 142 15.16 -4.89 -29.05
C PRO A 142 15.32 -3.37 -29.01
N ALA A 143 16.12 -2.82 -29.92
CA ALA A 143 16.51 -1.39 -29.91
C ALA A 143 15.31 -0.44 -30.09
N ASP A 144 14.29 -0.88 -30.82
CA ASP A 144 13.03 -0.19 -31.04
C ASP A 144 12.18 -0.06 -29.76
N GLU A 145 12.40 -0.91 -28.76
CA GLU A 145 11.72 -0.81 -27.46
C GLU A 145 12.38 0.19 -26.49
N TRP A 146 13.62 0.62 -26.76
CA TRP A 146 14.41 1.35 -25.78
C TRP A 146 13.77 2.68 -25.38
N GLN A 147 13.28 3.44 -26.36
CA GLN A 147 12.63 4.72 -26.09
C GLN A 147 11.35 4.52 -25.26
N GLY A 148 10.52 3.54 -25.59
CA GLY A 148 9.31 3.24 -24.83
C GLY A 148 9.60 2.85 -23.37
N ILE A 149 10.68 2.11 -23.12
CA ILE A 149 11.11 1.77 -21.76
C ILE A 149 11.61 3.02 -21.01
N GLN A 150 12.34 3.91 -21.68
CA GLN A 150 12.78 5.19 -21.09
C GLN A 150 11.58 6.06 -20.70
N ASP A 151 10.59 6.17 -21.57
CA ASP A 151 9.37 6.95 -21.32
C ASP A 151 8.56 6.37 -20.15
N GLN A 152 8.45 5.04 -20.08
CA GLN A 152 7.85 4.35 -18.94
C GLN A 152 8.60 4.62 -17.62
N PHE A 153 9.94 4.63 -17.65
CA PHE A 153 10.74 5.00 -16.50
C PHE A 153 10.52 6.46 -16.08
N ALA A 154 10.34 7.38 -17.03
CA ALA A 154 10.04 8.78 -16.74
C ALA A 154 8.67 8.95 -16.05
N GLN A 155 7.66 8.17 -16.45
CA GLN A 155 6.32 8.22 -15.85
C GLN A 155 6.28 7.87 -14.36
N LEU A 156 7.26 7.10 -13.86
CA LEU A 156 7.40 6.77 -12.44
C LEU A 156 8.03 7.89 -11.60
N HIS A 157 8.52 8.97 -12.21
CA HIS A 157 9.18 10.07 -11.50
C HIS A 157 8.35 10.63 -10.31
N PRO A 158 7.02 10.89 -10.44
CA PRO A 158 6.23 11.38 -9.32
C PRO A 158 6.23 10.43 -8.11
N TRP A 159 6.22 9.12 -8.34
CA TRP A 159 6.30 8.12 -7.27
C TRP A 159 7.70 8.01 -6.66
N ARG A 160 8.77 8.30 -7.40
CA ARG A 160 10.13 8.35 -6.82
C ARG A 160 10.29 9.50 -5.83
N VAL A 161 9.69 10.65 -6.13
CA VAL A 161 9.61 11.79 -5.20
C VAL A 161 8.71 11.42 -4.02
N ALA A 162 7.51 10.89 -4.31
CA ALA A 162 6.54 10.47 -3.30
C ALA A 162 6.72 8.99 -2.93
N ARG A 163 7.81 8.69 -2.19
CA ARG A 163 8.30 7.32 -1.90
C ARG A 163 7.25 6.32 -1.39
N ALA A 164 6.21 6.81 -0.74
CA ALA A 164 5.06 6.03 -0.28
C ALA A 164 4.38 5.24 -1.41
N TRP A 165 4.08 5.90 -2.54
CA TRP A 165 3.45 5.25 -3.69
C TRP A 165 4.38 4.23 -4.34
N LEU A 166 5.67 4.56 -4.47
CA LEU A 166 6.67 3.63 -5.01
C LEU A 166 6.79 2.37 -4.15
N ALA A 167 6.83 2.52 -2.82
CA ALA A 167 6.93 1.41 -1.90
C ALA A 167 5.69 0.50 -1.97
N LEU A 168 4.50 1.09 -2.04
CA LEU A 168 3.25 0.35 -2.29
C LEU A 168 3.32 -0.44 -3.61
N GLY A 169 3.65 0.23 -4.71
CA GLY A 169 3.75 -0.39 -6.03
C GLY A 169 4.73 -1.55 -6.05
N VAL A 170 5.93 -1.39 -5.45
CA VAL A 170 6.93 -2.45 -5.34
C VAL A 170 6.42 -3.65 -4.53
N ALA A 171 5.71 -3.40 -3.43
CA ALA A 171 5.19 -4.46 -2.57
C ALA A 171 4.13 -5.33 -3.28
N ILE A 172 3.26 -4.70 -4.09
CA ILE A 172 2.12 -5.39 -4.71
C ILE A 172 2.42 -5.94 -6.12
N THR A 173 3.52 -5.51 -6.74
CA THR A 173 4.01 -6.01 -8.04
C THR A 173 5.18 -6.98 -7.89
N LYS A 174 5.38 -7.53 -6.70
CA LYS A 174 6.34 -8.63 -6.50
C LYS A 174 5.80 -9.86 -7.22
N GLU A 175 6.57 -10.40 -8.16
CA GLU A 175 6.32 -11.75 -8.67
C GLU A 175 6.66 -12.71 -7.53
N ASN A 176 5.69 -13.54 -7.13
CA ASN A 176 5.93 -14.60 -6.15
C ASN A 176 7.00 -15.52 -6.75
N THR A 177 8.22 -15.42 -6.23
CA THR A 177 9.25 -16.44 -6.42
C THR A 177 8.90 -17.63 -5.55
#